data_AF-A0A962NXV7-F1
#
_entry.id   AF-A0A962NXV7-F1
#
_cell.length_a   1.000
_cell.length_b   1.000
_cell.length_c   1.000
_cell.angle_alpha   90.00
_cell.angle_beta   90.00
_cell.angle_gamma   90.00
#
_symmetry.space_group_name_H-M   'P 1'
#
loop_
_entity.id
_entity.type
_entity.pdbx_description
1 polymer ?
#
loop_
_entity_poly.entity_id
_entity_poly.type
_entity_poly.pdbx_seq_one_letter_code
_entity_poly.pdbx_strand_id
1 'polypeptide(L)' 'MLMAFSLNKGALEQIAINAATDLSSEVIWVDLINPTEEERDWIRVAYGQELPTIDDLYEIEASSRFYENEFGLHIS' A
#
# COMPACT_ATOMS: atom_id res chain seq x y z
N MET A 1 -2.50 -9.96 4.85
CA MET A 1 -2.34 -9.29 6.15
C MET A 1 -1.89 -7.87 5.91
N LEU A 2 -2.72 -6.91 6.27
CA LEU A 2 -2.48 -5.48 6.16
C LEU A 2 -2.13 -4.89 7.54
N MET A 3 -1.09 -4.05 7.57
CA MET A 3 -0.71 -3.24 8.73
C MET A 3 -0.57 -1.78 8.30
N ALA A 4 -0.91 -0.84 9.18
CA ALA A 4 -0.68 0.58 8.91
C ALA A 4 -0.07 1.29 10.11
N PHE A 5 0.63 2.38 9.79
CA PHE A 5 1.44 3.13 10.74
C PHE A 5 1.23 4.64 10.54
N SER A 6 1.10 5.34 11.65
CA SER A 6 1.14 6.80 11.71
C SER A 6 2.46 7.28 12.31
N LEU A 7 2.79 8.56 12.12
CA LEU A 7 4.00 9.16 12.69
C LEU A 7 3.67 9.88 14.00
N ASN A 8 4.23 9.41 15.11
CA ASN A 8 4.13 10.07 16.40
C ASN A 8 5.54 10.43 16.91
N LYS A 9 5.83 11.73 17.00
CA LYS A 9 7.11 12.26 17.51
C LYS A 9 8.36 11.62 16.85
N GLY A 10 8.28 11.35 15.56
CA GLY A 10 9.38 10.76 14.78
C GLY A 10 9.48 9.24 14.86
N ALA A 11 8.55 8.56 15.55
CA ALA A 11 8.44 7.11 15.59
C ALA A 11 7.18 6.64 14.84
N LEU A 12 7.28 5.49 14.19
CA LEU A 12 6.12 4.83 13.59
C LEU A 12 5.33 4.10 14.68
N GLU A 13 4.05 4.43 14.80
CA GLU A 13 3.12 3.76 15.68
C GLU A 13 2.09 2.99 14.85
N GLN A 14 1.92 1.71 15.17
CA GLN A 14 0.93 0.88 14.47
C GLN A 14 -0.49 1.30 14.88
N ILE A 15 -1.37 1.41 13.90
CA ILE A 15 -2.78 1.66 14.11
C ILE A 15 -3.61 0.39 13.87
N ALA A 16 -4.72 0.27 14.59
CA ALA A 16 -5.68 -0.81 14.36
C ALA A 16 -6.56 -0.48 13.15
N ILE A 17 -6.76 -1.47 12.27
CA ILE A 17 -7.58 -1.33 11.06
C ILE A 17 -8.62 -2.44 11.05
N ASN A 18 -9.87 -2.05 10.80
CA ASN A 18 -11.00 -2.96 10.59
C ASN A 18 -11.76 -2.64 9.29
N ALA A 19 -11.51 -1.50 8.65
CA ALA A 19 -12.11 -1.11 7.38
C ALA A 19 -11.26 -0.08 6.61
N ALA A 20 -11.60 0.13 5.34
CA ALA A 20 -10.97 1.15 4.48
C ALA A 20 -11.00 2.56 5.08
N THR A 21 -12.02 2.90 5.89
CA THR A 21 -12.14 4.22 6.54
C THR A 21 -11.07 4.46 7.61
N ASP A 22 -10.44 3.40 8.14
CA ASP A 22 -9.37 3.53 9.14
C ASP A 22 -8.03 3.90 8.48
N LEU A 23 -7.91 3.73 7.17
CA LEU A 23 -6.78 4.19 6.34
C LEU A 23 -6.89 5.70 6.07
N SER A 24 -6.85 6.49 7.13
CA SER A 24 -6.99 7.94 7.09
C SER A 24 -5.72 8.64 6.57
N SER A 25 -5.79 9.95 6.37
CA SER A 25 -4.63 10.77 5.96
C SER A 25 -3.49 10.83 7.00
N GLU A 26 -3.70 10.34 8.22
CA GLU A 26 -2.64 10.25 9.25
C GLU A 26 -1.74 9.02 9.07
N VAL A 27 -2.20 8.04 8.28
CA VAL A 27 -1.41 6.88 7.90
C VAL A 27 -0.35 7.31 6.89
N ILE A 28 0.91 7.05 7.23
CA ILE A 28 2.04 7.39 6.37
C ILE A 28 2.70 6.16 5.76
N TRP A 29 2.43 4.97 6.30
CA TRP A 29 2.95 3.72 5.79
C TRP A 29 1.93 2.61 5.96
N VAL A 30 1.71 1.86 4.88
CA VAL A 30 0.92 0.63 4.87
C VAL A 30 1.82 -0.50 4.38
N ASP A 31 1.82 -1.60 5.12
CA ASP A 31 2.55 -2.81 4.79
C ASP A 31 1.56 -3.95 4.51
N LEU A 32 1.75 -4.66 3.40
CA LEU A 32 0.87 -5.71 2.94
C LEU A 32 1.67 -6.99 2.70
N ILE A 33 1.40 -8.01 3.51
CA ILE A 33 1.99 -9.35 3.39
C ILE A 33 0.89 -10.32 2.97
N ASN A 34 0.98 -10.83 1.73
CA ASN A 34 -0.03 -11.70 1.13
C ASN A 34 -1.47 -11.22 1.42
N PRO A 35 -1.84 -10.01 0.95
CA PRO A 35 -3.11 -9.40 1.32
C PRO A 35 -4.30 -10.16 0.73
N THR A 36 -5.39 -10.22 1.49
CA THR A 36 -6.67 -10.74 1.00
C THR A 36 -7.26 -9.79 -0.06
N GLU A 37 -8.24 -10.26 -0.83
CA GLU A 37 -8.95 -9.40 -1.79
C GLU A 37 -9.64 -8.23 -1.10
N GLU A 38 -10.18 -8.43 0.10
CA GLU A 38 -10.78 -7.37 0.91
C GLU A 38 -9.75 -6.31 1.33
N GLU A 39 -8.58 -6.73 1.81
CA GLU A 39 -7.49 -5.81 2.17
C GLU A 39 -7.01 -5.01 0.94
N ARG A 40 -6.94 -5.65 -0.23
CA ARG A 40 -6.60 -4.97 -1.50
C ARG A 40 -7.68 -3.93 -1.87
N ASP A 41 -8.95 -4.26 -1.68
CA ASP A 41 -10.05 -3.33 -1.96
C ASP A 41 -10.04 -2.13 -0.99
N TRP A 42 -9.63 -2.33 0.26
CA TRP A 42 -9.46 -1.21 1.20
C TRP A 42 -8.43 -0.20 0.70
N ILE A 43 -7.30 -0.64 0.14
CA ILE A 43 -6.29 0.24 -0.46
C ILE A 43 -6.88 1.02 -1.64
N ARG A 44 -7.62 0.33 -2.52
CA ARG A 44 -8.27 0.95 -3.67
C ARG A 44 -9.27 2.02 -3.24
N VAL A 45 -10.12 1.72 -2.26
CA VAL A 45 -11.15 2.65 -1.77
C VAL A 45 -10.53 3.83 -1.01
N ALA A 46 -9.54 3.58 -0.16
CA ALA A 46 -8.93 4.62 0.68
C ALA A 46 -8.01 5.56 -0.11
N TYR A 47 -7.23 5.03 -1.04
CA TYR A 47 -6.15 5.77 -1.71
C TYR A 47 -6.30 5.88 -3.23
N GLY A 48 -7.28 5.21 -3.84
CA GLY A 48 -7.41 5.15 -5.29
C GLY A 48 -6.31 4.35 -5.98
N GLN A 49 -5.52 3.56 -5.22
CA GLN A 49 -4.38 2.82 -5.72
C GLN A 49 -4.78 1.38 -6.06
N GLU A 50 -4.41 0.93 -7.26
CA GLU A 50 -4.44 -0.49 -7.60
C GLU A 50 -3.07 -1.12 -7.33
N LEU A 51 -3.05 -2.15 -6.48
CA LEU A 51 -1.82 -2.88 -6.18
C LEU A 51 -1.48 -3.85 -7.33
N PRO A 52 -0.19 -4.01 -7.66
CA PRO A 52 0.24 -4.93 -8.69
C PRO A 52 -0.21 -6.37 -8.39
N THR A 53 -0.40 -7.13 -9.47
CA THR A 53 -0.62 -8.57 -9.41
C THR A 53 0.71 -9.28 -9.15
N ILE A 54 0.64 -10.57 -8.82
CA ILE A 54 1.84 -11.40 -8.66
C ILE A 54 2.59 -11.52 -10.00
N ASP A 55 1.88 -11.58 -11.12
CA ASP A 55 2.48 -11.71 -12.45
C ASP A 55 3.31 -10.48 -12.82
N ASP A 56 2.81 -9.27 -12.48
CA ASP A 56 3.55 -8.01 -12.70
C ASP A 56 4.89 -7.99 -11.94
N LEU A 57 4.96 -8.65 -10.78
CA LEU A 57 6.17 -8.70 -9.95
C LEU A 57 7.25 -9.64 -10.51
N TYR A 58 6.92 -10.52 -11.46
CA TYR A 58 7.90 -11.40 -12.12
C TYR A 58 8.64 -10.73 -13.27
N GLU A 59 8.22 -9.53 -13.70
CA GLU A 59 8.92 -8.78 -14.71
C GLU A 59 10.29 -8.30 -14.20
N ILE A 60 11.36 -8.66 -14.93
CA ILE A 60 12.74 -8.35 -14.54
C ILE A 60 13.26 -7.04 -15.14
N GLU A 61 12.49 -6.45 -16.06
CA GLU A 61 12.88 -5.26 -16.79
C GLU A 61 12.87 -4.05 -15.87
N ALA A 62 13.91 -3.21 -15.95
CA ALA A 62 14.03 -2.04 -15.08
C ALA A 62 12.85 -1.08 -15.23
N SER A 63 12.28 -0.96 -16.43
CA SER A 63 11.09 -0.17 -16.73
C SER A 63 9.82 -0.68 -16.01
N SER A 64 9.77 -1.96 -15.67
CA SER A 64 8.66 -2.58 -14.94
C SER A 64 8.87 -2.58 -13.43
N ARG A 65 10.11 -2.32 -12.96
CA ARG A 65 10.47 -2.32 -11.54
C ARG A 65 10.68 -0.94 -10.94
N PHE A 66 11.04 0.05 -11.76
CA PHE A 66 11.31 1.43 -11.34
C PHE A 66 10.67 2.41 -12.32
N TYR A 67 9.50 2.93 -11.97
CA TYR A 67 8.75 3.83 -12.85
C TYR A 67 7.85 4.79 -12.07
N GLU A 68 7.44 5.87 -12.73
CA GLU A 68 6.49 6.86 -12.21
C GLU A 68 5.25 6.90 -13.11
N ASN A 69 4.07 6.97 -12.51
CA ASN A 69 2.80 7.16 -13.21
C ASN A 69 1.89 8.14 -12.43
N GLU A 70 0.63 8.29 -12.85
CA GLU A 70 -0.35 9.17 -12.19
C GLU A 70 -0.63 8.80 -10.72
N PHE A 71 -0.26 7.58 -10.32
CA PHE A 71 -0.42 7.01 -8.99
C PHE A 71 0.86 7.07 -8.15
N GLY A 72 1.91 7.72 -8.65
CA GLY A 72 3.15 7.98 -7.93
C GLY A 72 4.34 7.16 -8.41
N LEU A 73 5.35 7.05 -7.53
CA LEU A 73 6.60 6.35 -7.78
C LEU A 73 6.50 4.89 -7.34
N HIS A 74 6.82 3.97 -8.25
CA HIS A 74 6.79 2.54 -8.02
C HIS A 74 8.22 1.99 -8.01
N ILE A 75 8.54 1.24 -6.96
CA ILE A 75 9.85 0.63 -6.72
C ILE A 75 9.59 -0.79 -6.23
N SER A 76 9.96 -1.80 -7.02
CA SER A 76 9.85 -3.22 -6.67
C SER A 76 11.18 -3.95 -6.67
#